data_AF-K1YNK5-F1
#
_entry.id   AF-K1YNK5-F1
#
_cell.length_a   1.000
_cell.length_b   1.000
_cell.length_c   1.000
_cell.angle_alpha   90.00
_cell.angle_beta   90.00
_cell.angle_gamma   90.00
#
_symmetry.space_group_name_H-M   'P 1'
#
loop_
_entity.id
_entity.type
_entity.pdbx_description
1 polymer ?
#
loop_
_entity_poly.entity_id
_entity_poly.type
_entity_poly.pdbx_seq_one_letter_code
_entity_poly.pdbx_strand_id
1 'polypeptide(L)'
;MIVNLIDYLKERLRTVKLLSGIAVAIMVVWTVVGVDTHHAHTWMEAHIPGFWSIFTLLSCIVLIFFVRWFGKSGIMTREDYYGD
;
A
#
# COMPACT_ATOMS: atom_id res chain seq x y z
N MET A 1 15.17 15.71 9.21
CA MET A 1 15.42 14.25 9.16
C MET A 1 14.73 13.59 7.96
N ILE A 2 13.41 13.71 7.79
CA ILE A 2 12.70 13.21 6.60
C ILE A 2 13.18 13.90 5.30
N VAL A 3 13.45 15.20 5.34
CA VAL A 3 13.96 15.96 4.16
C VAL A 3 15.29 15.37 3.66
N ASN A 4 16.25 15.14 4.56
CA ASN A 4 17.53 14.52 4.20
C ASN A 4 17.37 13.10 3.61
N LEU A 5 16.40 12.33 4.10
CA LEU A 5 16.08 11.01 3.54
C LEU A 5 15.49 11.14 2.13
N ILE A 6 14.57 12.08 1.92
CA ILE A 6 13.96 12.35 0.62
C ILE A 6 15.04 12.80 -0.37
N ASP A 7 15.93 13.71 0.03
CA ASP A 7 17.02 14.19 -0.82
C ASP A 7 18.00 13.07 -1.15
N TYR A 8 18.36 12.22 -0.19
CA TYR A 8 19.16 11.02 -0.42
C TYR A 8 18.53 10.07 -1.46
N LEU A 9 17.22 9.82 -1.34
CA LEU A 9 16.48 8.99 -2.31
C LEU A 9 16.37 9.66 -3.69
N LYS A 10 16.20 10.99 -3.73
CA LYS A 10 16.16 11.76 -4.98
C LYS A 10 17.50 11.77 -5.69
N GLU A 11 18.61 11.92 -4.97
CA GLU A 11 19.96 11.82 -5.55
C GLU A 11 20.28 10.44 -6.12
N ARG A 12 19.56 9.40 -5.69
CA ARG A 12 19.71 8.01 -6.19
C ARG A 12 18.45 7.52 -6.90
N LEU A 13 17.66 8.43 -7.47
CA LEU A 13 16.36 8.15 -8.11
C LEU A 13 16.42 7.02 -9.13
N ARG A 14 17.50 6.91 -9.91
CA ARG A 14 17.68 5.84 -10.89
C ARG A 14 17.79 4.47 -10.22
N THR A 15 18.56 4.37 -9.13
CA THR A 15 18.70 3.14 -8.34
C THR A 15 17.39 2.80 -7.63
N VAL A 16 16.70 3.78 -7.06
CA VAL A 16 15.40 3.57 -6.42
C VAL A 16 14.39 3.00 -7.41
N LYS A 17 14.24 3.62 -8.60
CA LYS A 17 13.34 3.11 -9.64
C LYS A 17 13.69 1.70 -10.06
N LEU A 18 14.97 1.40 -10.24
CA LEU A 18 15.44 0.08 -10.63
C LEU A 18 15.16 -0.96 -9.55
N LEU A 19 15.46 -0.67 -8.28
CA LEU A 19 15.17 -1.55 -7.15
C LEU A 19 13.67 -1.78 -6.97
N SER A 20 12.86 -0.73 -7.06
CA SER A 20 11.39 -0.86 -7.03
C SER A 20 10.88 -1.71 -8.18
N GLY A 21 11.41 -1.51 -9.40
CA GLY A 21 11.06 -2.32 -10.57
C GLY A 21 11.44 -3.80 -10.39
N ILE A 22 12.65 -4.07 -9.86
CA ILE A 22 13.10 -5.43 -9.54
C ILE A 22 12.20 -6.05 -8.48
N ALA A 23 11.86 -5.33 -7.41
CA ALA A 23 10.99 -5.83 -6.36
C ALA A 23 9.61 -6.21 -6.92
N VAL A 24 9.03 -5.36 -7.77
CA VAL A 24 7.77 -5.67 -8.47
C VAL A 24 7.93 -6.91 -9.37
N ALA A 25 8.99 -6.99 -10.16
CA ALA A 25 9.24 -8.15 -11.02
C ALA A 25 9.38 -9.45 -10.21
N ILE A 26 10.11 -9.43 -9.10
CA ILE A 26 10.25 -10.57 -8.19
C ILE A 26 8.89 -10.97 -7.62
N MET A 27 8.09 -10.01 -7.16
CA MET A 27 6.74 -10.30 -6.64
C MET A 27 5.85 -10.95 -7.70
N VAL A 28 5.88 -10.45 -8.93
CA VAL A 28 5.09 -11.02 -10.05
C VAL A 28 5.55 -12.43 -10.37
N VAL A 29 6.86 -12.66 -10.52
CA VAL A 29 7.41 -14.00 -10.78
C VAL A 29 7.05 -14.97 -9.65
N TRP A 30 7.17 -14.55 -8.39
CA TRP A 30 6.79 -15.35 -7.24
C TRP A 30 5.30 -15.69 -7.24
N THR A 31 4.44 -14.71 -7.57
CA THR A 31 2.98 -14.91 -7.64
C THR A 31 2.59 -15.92 -8.73
N VAL A 32 3.32 -15.96 -9.85
CA VAL A 32 3.01 -16.84 -10.97
C VAL A 32 3.60 -18.25 -10.78
N VAL A 33 4.81 -18.35 -10.23
CA VAL A 33 5.57 -19.61 -10.19
C VAL A 33 5.57 -20.26 -8.81
N GLY A 34 5.58 -19.46 -7.75
CA GLY A 34 5.73 -19.93 -6.36
C GLY A 34 4.42 -20.02 -5.58
N VAL A 35 3.36 -19.35 -6.04
CA VAL A 35 2.04 -19.41 -5.41
C VAL A 35 1.16 -20.36 -6.18
N ASP A 36 0.84 -21.51 -5.57
CA ASP A 36 -0.15 -22.44 -6.10
C ASP A 36 -1.55 -21.82 -5.94
N THR A 37 -2.15 -21.40 -7.06
CA THR A 37 -3.51 -20.81 -7.09
C THR A 37 -4.60 -21.85 -7.32
N HIS A 38 -4.27 -23.15 -7.31
CA HIS A 38 -5.21 -24.20 -7.74
C HIS A 38 -6.32 -24.49 -6.72
N HIS A 39 -6.19 -24.04 -5.48
CA HIS A 39 -7.25 -24.10 -4.47
C HIS A 39 -7.47 -22.70 -3.90
N ALA A 40 -8.66 -22.11 -4.12
CA ALA A 40 -9.07 -20.93 -3.38
C ALA A 40 -9.05 -21.27 -1.88
N HIS A 41 -8.11 -20.69 -1.14
CA HIS A 41 -7.66 -21.18 0.15
C HIS A 41 -8.57 -20.80 1.33
N THR A 42 -9.77 -20.26 1.09
CA THR A 42 -10.74 -19.99 2.17
C THR A 42 -12.17 -20.32 1.77
N TRP A 43 -12.95 -20.88 2.72
CA TRP A 43 -14.39 -21.17 2.55
C TRP A 43 -15.18 -19.95 2.03
N MET A 44 -14.76 -18.74 2.42
CA MET A 44 -15.37 -17.47 2.02
C MET A 44 -15.21 -17.20 0.52
N GLU A 45 -14.06 -17.53 -0.09
CA GLU A 45 -13.86 -17.38 -1.54
C GLU A 45 -14.71 -18.36 -2.35
N ALA A 46 -14.99 -19.54 -1.81
CA ALA A 46 -15.79 -20.57 -2.47
C ALA A 46 -17.30 -20.30 -2.41
N HIS A 47 -17.79 -19.63 -1.36
CA HIS A 47 -19.22 -19.38 -1.14
C HIS A 47 -19.68 -17.97 -1.49
N ILE A 48 -18.78 -16.99 -1.53
CA ILE A 48 -19.12 -15.58 -1.75
C ILE A 48 -18.59 -15.13 -3.11
N PRO A 49 -19.47 -15.01 -4.14
CA PRO A 49 -19.05 -14.48 -5.42
C PRO A 49 -18.57 -13.03 -5.24
N GLY A 50 -17.36 -12.73 -5.71
CA GLY A 50 -16.77 -11.39 -5.58
C GLY A 50 -16.24 -11.05 -4.19
N PHE A 51 -15.92 -12.06 -3.35
CA PHE A 51 -15.34 -11.88 -2.01
C PHE A 51 -14.21 -10.83 -1.98
N TRP A 52 -13.24 -10.95 -2.89
CA TRP A 52 -12.09 -10.03 -2.96
C TRP A 52 -12.49 -8.58 -3.24
N SER A 53 -13.50 -8.36 -4.09
CA SER A 53 -14.01 -7.01 -4.37
C SER A 53 -14.69 -6.42 -3.13
N ILE A 54 -15.49 -7.22 -2.42
CA ILE A 54 -16.17 -6.79 -1.18
C ILE A 54 -15.15 -6.52 -0.07
N PHE A 55 -14.19 -7.42 0.12
CA PHE A 55 -13.12 -7.28 1.10
C PHE A 55 -12.28 -6.04 0.85
N THR A 56 -11.90 -5.78 -0.40
CA THR A 56 -11.15 -4.58 -0.79
C THR A 56 -11.96 -3.32 -0.51
N LEU A 57 -13.24 -3.30 -0.89
CA LEU A 57 -14.13 -2.17 -0.64
C LEU A 57 -14.29 -1.89 0.85
N LEU A 58 -14.51 -2.92 1.67
CA LEU A 58 -14.59 -2.79 3.12
C LEU A 58 -13.28 -2.29 3.73
N SER A 59 -12.15 -2.82 3.26
CA SER A 59 -10.82 -2.40 3.71
C SER A 59 -10.57 -0.92 3.39
N CYS A 60 -10.93 -0.46 2.19
CA CYS A 60 -10.87 0.96 1.82
C CYS A 60 -11.71 1.84 2.76
N ILE A 61 -12.94 1.42 3.07
CA ILE A 61 -13.81 2.14 4.00
C ILE A 61 -13.15 2.23 5.38
N VAL A 62 -12.69 1.10 5.94
CA VAL A 62 -12.03 1.04 7.24
C VAL A 62 -10.80 1.95 7.26
N LEU A 63 -9.97 1.92 6.23
CA LEU A 63 -8.78 2.76 6.12
C LEU A 63 -9.13 4.26 6.09
N ILE A 64 -10.17 4.67 5.37
CA ILE A 64 -10.61 6.07 5.35
C ILE A 64 -10.99 6.53 6.77
N PHE A 65 -11.80 5.74 7.48
CA PHE A 65 -12.19 6.09 8.85
C PHE A 65 -11.00 6.10 9.79
N PHE A 66 -10.13 5.10 9.69
CA PHE A 66 -8.92 5.01 10.50
C PHE A 66 -8.01 6.23 10.29
N VAL A 67 -7.73 6.60 9.04
CA VAL A 67 -6.89 7.76 8.72
C VAL A 67 -7.55 9.06 9.18
N ARG A 68 -8.88 9.21 9.03
CA ARG A 68 -9.61 10.39 9.53
C ARG A 68 -9.54 10.50 11.05
N TRP A 69 -9.69 9.39 11.77
CA TRP A 69 -9.56 9.37 13.22
C TRP A 69 -8.12 9.67 13.66
N PHE A 70 -7.16 8.96 13.07
CA PHE A 70 -5.73 9.10 13.37
C PHE A 70 -5.19 10.50 13.07
N GLY A 71 -5.65 11.13 12.00
CA GLY A 71 -5.32 12.52 11.69
C GLY A 71 -5.81 13.50 12.76
N LYS A 72 -7.04 13.30 13.27
CA LYS A 72 -7.60 14.08 14.39
C LYS A 72 -6.91 13.82 15.72
N SER A 73 -6.18 12.71 15.87
CA SER A 73 -5.38 12.40 17.06
C SER A 73 -4.13 13.28 17.22
N GLY A 74 -3.93 14.27 16.34
CA GLY A 74 -2.88 15.29 16.49
C GLY A 74 -1.68 15.13 15.56
N ILE A 75 -1.77 14.24 14.55
CA ILE A 75 -0.73 14.10 13.51
C ILE A 75 -0.89 15.11 12.38
N MET A 76 -2.07 15.72 12.23
CA MET A 76 -2.30 16.77 11.25
C MET A 76 -1.49 18.02 11.60
N THR A 77 -0.59 18.40 10.70
CA THR A 77 0.05 19.71 10.69
C THR A 77 -1.00 20.80 10.49
N ARG A 78 -0.83 21.95 11.14
CA ARG A 78 -1.76 23.08 11.04
C ARG A 78 -1.91 23.54 9.58
N GLU A 79 -3.09 24.01 9.20
CA GLU A 79 -3.38 24.46 7.84
C GLU A 79 -2.53 25.67 7.41
N ASP A 80 -2.03 26.45 8.38
CA ASP A 80 -1.18 27.63 8.19
C ASP A 80 0.33 27.34 8.24
N TYR A 81 0.74 26.06 8.28
CA TYR A 81 2.13 25.68 8.54
C TYR A 81 3.15 26.17 7.51
N TYR A 82 2.72 26.40 6.26
CA TYR A 82 3.60 26.92 5.21
C TYR A 82 3.48 28.45 5.00
N GLY A 83 2.65 29.14 5.79
CA GLY A 83 2.39 30.58 5.64
C GLY A 83 1.57 30.93 4.39
N ASP A 84 1.08 32.18 4.37
CA ASP A 84 0.53 32.84 3.17
C ASP A 84 1.63 33.10 2.11
#